data_AF-A0A352Q695-F1
#
_entry.id   AF-A0A352Q695-F1
#
_cell.length_a   1.000
_cell.length_b   1.000
_cell.length_c   1.000
_cell.angle_alpha   90.00
_cell.angle_beta   90.00
_cell.angle_gamma   90.00
#
_symmetry.space_group_name_H-M   'P 1'
#
loop_
_entity.id
_entity.type
_entity.pdbx_description
1 polymer ?
#
loop_
_entity_poly.entity_id
_entity_poly.type
_entity_poly.pdbx_seq_one_letter_code
_entity_poly.pdbx_strand_id
1 'polypeptide(L)'
;PEAYGGAGLGMLEMELFTEGLANNGIPLLTYVIGSVMSLGPIGDHGTEEQKQRYLPDACAGKTRFCFAITEPNAGTNTIKATTIASKKPDGRYRLNGTKTYITDFKESDYALVVTRTTPFE
;
A
#
# COMPACT_ATOMS: atom_id res chain seq x y z
N PRO A 1 -5.87 -12.97 1.00
CA PRO A 1 -6.67 -14.17 0.64
C PRO A 1 -6.04 -15.47 1.19
N GLU A 2 -6.84 -16.51 1.46
CA GLU A 2 -6.35 -17.78 2.07
C GLU A 2 -5.30 -18.49 1.22
N ALA A 3 -5.44 -18.48 -0.10
CA ALA A 3 -4.46 -19.06 -1.03
C ALA A 3 -3.05 -18.48 -0.89
N TYR A 4 -2.92 -17.31 -0.26
CA TYR A 4 -1.66 -16.62 0.02
C TYR A 4 -1.35 -16.54 1.53
N GLY A 5 -2.01 -17.35 2.36
CA GLY A 5 -1.80 -17.38 3.82
C GLY A 5 -2.51 -16.26 4.59
N GLY A 6 -3.41 -15.51 3.96
CA GLY A 6 -4.24 -14.51 4.65
C GLY A 6 -5.48 -15.13 5.32
N ALA A 7 -6.13 -14.37 6.20
CA ALA A 7 -7.25 -14.88 7.00
C ALA A 7 -8.56 -15.17 6.23
N GLY A 8 -8.68 -14.77 4.96
CA GLY A 8 -9.89 -14.99 4.16
C GLY A 8 -11.10 -14.15 4.56
N LEU A 9 -10.93 -13.17 5.46
CA LEU A 9 -11.99 -12.33 6.01
C LEU A 9 -12.15 -11.01 5.26
N GLY A 10 -13.25 -10.31 5.52
CA GLY A 10 -13.60 -9.04 4.89
C GLY A 10 -13.34 -7.81 5.76
N MET A 11 -13.87 -6.67 5.30
CA MET A 11 -13.72 -5.37 5.98
C MET A 11 -14.42 -5.34 7.35
N LEU A 12 -15.50 -6.10 7.54
CA LEU A 12 -16.20 -6.14 8.82
C LEU A 12 -15.34 -6.78 9.91
N GLU A 13 -14.71 -7.92 9.62
CA GLU A 13 -13.82 -8.57 10.59
C GLU A 13 -12.58 -7.74 10.85
N MET A 14 -12.07 -7.03 9.83
CA MET A 14 -10.97 -6.07 10.01
C MET A 14 -11.38 -4.93 10.96
N GLU A 15 -12.58 -4.38 10.80
CA GLU A 15 -13.10 -3.33 11.69
C GLU A 15 -13.19 -3.82 13.14
N LEU A 16 -13.83 -4.98 13.37
CA LEU A 16 -13.95 -5.58 14.71
C LEU A 16 -12.58 -5.85 15.34
N PHE A 17 -11.61 -6.33 14.55
CA PHE A 17 -10.24 -6.53 14.99
C PHE A 17 -9.60 -5.21 15.43
N THR A 18 -9.71 -4.17 14.60
CA THR A 18 -9.15 -2.85 14.91
C THR A 18 -9.84 -2.17 16.09
N GLU A 19 -11.16 -2.32 16.26
CA GLU A 19 -11.91 -1.82 17.42
C GLU A 19 -11.40 -2.48 18.71
N GLY A 20 -11.23 -3.81 18.71
CA GLY A 20 -10.67 -4.54 19.85
C GLY A 20 -9.28 -4.06 20.24
N LEU A 21 -8.40 -3.81 19.26
CA LEU A 21 -7.06 -3.25 19.50
C LEU A 21 -7.13 -1.82 20.05
N ALA A 22 -8.02 -0.98 19.51
CA ALA A 22 -8.19 0.41 19.89
C ALA A 22 -8.63 0.55 21.35
N ASN A 23 -9.58 -0.29 21.77
CA ASN A 23 -10.06 -0.35 23.16
C ASN A 23 -8.97 -0.71 24.17
N ASN A 24 -7.83 -1.25 23.70
CA ASN A 24 -6.67 -1.58 24.51
C ASN A 24 -5.48 -0.62 24.28
N GLY A 25 -5.68 0.49 23.54
CA GLY A 25 -4.65 1.49 23.28
C GLY A 25 -3.53 1.03 22.33
N ILE A 26 -3.76 -0.01 21.54
CA ILE A 26 -2.77 -0.53 20.59
C ILE A 26 -2.86 0.29 19.28
N PRO A 27 -1.74 0.84 18.76
CA PRO A 27 -1.76 1.65 17.55
C PRO A 27 -2.18 0.83 16.31
N LEU A 28 -3.18 1.34 15.59
CA LEU A 28 -3.89 0.64 14.50
C LEU A 28 -3.30 0.89 13.11
N LEU A 29 -2.56 1.98 12.97
CA LEU A 29 -2.22 2.58 11.67
C LEU A 29 -1.48 1.60 10.75
N THR A 30 -0.55 0.81 11.28
CA THR A 30 0.19 -0.19 10.50
C THR A 30 -0.71 -1.28 9.91
N TYR A 31 -1.75 -1.70 10.64
CA TYR A 31 -2.67 -2.74 10.18
C TYR A 31 -3.57 -2.26 9.05
N VAL A 32 -4.02 -1.00 9.12
CA VAL A 32 -4.83 -0.39 8.06
C VAL A 32 -3.98 -0.07 6.83
N ILE A 33 -2.82 0.57 7.01
CA ILE A 33 -1.98 1.03 5.89
C ILE A 33 -1.36 -0.15 5.14
N GLY A 34 -0.74 -1.08 5.84
CA GLY A 34 -0.11 -2.24 5.23
C GLY A 34 -1.15 -3.19 4.65
N SER A 35 -2.05 -3.69 5.50
CA SER A 35 -2.96 -4.78 5.11
C SER A 35 -4.07 -4.33 4.17
N VAL A 36 -4.70 -3.19 4.46
CA VAL A 36 -5.87 -2.73 3.68
C VAL A 36 -5.43 -1.87 2.51
N MET A 37 -4.71 -0.78 2.77
CA MET A 37 -4.40 0.21 1.73
C MET A 37 -3.33 -0.26 0.73
N SER A 38 -2.44 -1.18 1.16
CA SER A 38 -1.34 -1.66 0.30
C SER A 38 -1.59 -3.07 -0.23
N LEU A 39 -1.82 -4.05 0.65
CA LEU A 39 -2.02 -5.45 0.22
C LEU A 39 -3.39 -5.70 -0.42
N GLY A 40 -4.44 -4.97 -0.01
CA GLY A 40 -5.77 -5.05 -0.62
C GLY A 40 -5.73 -4.86 -2.14
N PRO A 41 -5.24 -3.71 -2.65
CA PRO A 41 -5.08 -3.48 -4.08
C PRO A 41 -4.21 -4.52 -4.81
N ILE A 42 -3.16 -5.05 -4.16
CA ILE A 42 -2.35 -6.13 -4.75
C ILE A 42 -3.17 -7.42 -4.87
N GLY A 43 -3.95 -7.76 -3.85
CA GLY A 43 -4.85 -8.91 -3.84
C GLY A 43 -5.94 -8.82 -4.90
N ASP A 44 -6.52 -7.64 -5.09
CA ASP A 44 -7.66 -7.43 -5.98
C ASP A 44 -7.24 -7.19 -7.43
N HIS A 45 -6.11 -6.50 -7.65
CA HIS A 45 -5.72 -5.98 -8.97
C HIS A 45 -4.31 -6.36 -9.43
N GLY A 46 -3.51 -6.99 -8.57
CA GLY A 46 -2.19 -7.47 -8.95
C GLY A 46 -2.27 -8.58 -10.01
N THR A 47 -1.20 -8.75 -10.79
CA THR A 47 -1.04 -9.96 -11.60
C THR A 47 -0.77 -11.16 -10.69
N GLU A 48 -0.96 -12.38 -11.18
CA GLU A 48 -0.68 -13.57 -10.38
C GLU A 48 0.79 -13.62 -9.93
N GLU A 49 1.74 -13.17 -10.76
CA GLU A 49 3.14 -13.06 -10.39
C GLU A 49 3.36 -12.06 -9.24
N GLN A 50 2.63 -10.94 -9.23
CA GLN A 50 2.71 -9.95 -8.14
C GLN A 50 2.10 -10.52 -6.85
N LYS A 51 0.95 -11.18 -6.93
CA LYS A 51 0.29 -11.79 -5.78
C LYS A 51 1.17 -12.86 -5.14
N GLN A 52 1.70 -13.78 -5.95
CA GLN A 52 2.62 -14.84 -5.49
C GLN A 52 3.90 -14.28 -4.87
N ARG A 53 4.41 -13.16 -5.41
CA ARG A 53 5.63 -12.53 -4.90
C ARG A 53 5.43 -11.81 -3.57
N TYR A 54 4.32 -11.10 -3.40
CA TYR A 54 4.18 -10.14 -2.29
C TYR A 54 3.27 -10.64 -1.17
N LEU A 55 2.18 -11.33 -1.49
CA LEU A 55 1.16 -11.65 -0.48
C LEU A 55 1.61 -12.69 0.54
N PRO A 56 2.30 -13.81 0.18
CA PRO A 56 2.66 -14.83 1.16
C PRO A 56 3.53 -14.32 2.31
N ASP A 57 4.60 -13.58 1.99
CA ASP A 57 5.51 -13.05 3.00
C ASP A 57 4.88 -11.90 3.79
N ALA A 58 4.02 -11.10 3.17
CA ALA A 58 3.28 -10.05 3.86
C ALA A 58 2.23 -10.61 4.82
N CYS A 59 1.47 -11.63 4.42
CA CYS A 59 0.51 -12.32 5.28
C CYS A 59 1.20 -13.07 6.43
N ALA A 60 2.42 -13.58 6.23
CA ALA A 60 3.25 -14.16 7.28
C ALA A 60 3.95 -13.13 8.18
N GLY A 61 3.76 -11.82 7.92
CA GLY A 61 4.38 -10.74 8.69
C GLY A 61 5.89 -10.59 8.49
N LYS A 62 6.46 -11.22 7.45
CA LYS A 62 7.90 -11.15 7.14
C LYS A 62 8.29 -9.87 6.40
N THR A 63 7.36 -9.30 5.65
CA THR A 63 7.55 -8.05 4.91
C THR A 63 6.47 -7.04 5.24
N ARG A 64 6.84 -5.77 5.35
CA ARG A 64 5.96 -4.65 5.67
C ARG A 64 5.77 -3.72 4.48
N PHE A 65 4.58 -3.13 4.41
CA PHE A 65 4.17 -2.24 3.33
C PHE A 65 3.71 -0.91 3.91
N CYS A 66 4.09 0.18 3.25
CA CYS A 66 3.53 1.50 3.44
C CYS A 66 2.77 1.96 2.19
N PHE A 67 1.90 2.95 2.36
CA PHE A 67 1.10 3.53 1.28
C PHE A 67 1.54 4.98 1.00
N ALA A 68 2.06 5.20 -0.20
CA ALA A 68 2.67 6.47 -0.59
C ALA A 68 1.83 7.24 -1.61
N ILE A 69 0.94 8.09 -1.11
CA ILE A 69 0.00 8.88 -1.92
C ILE A 69 0.28 10.38 -1.86
N THR A 70 0.44 10.92 -0.64
CA THR A 70 0.55 12.36 -0.37
C THR A 70 1.84 12.95 -0.87
N GLU A 71 1.75 14.14 -1.46
CA GLU A 71 2.87 14.96 -1.93
C GLU A 71 2.85 16.33 -1.26
N PRO A 72 3.99 17.05 -1.17
CA PRO A 72 4.05 18.38 -0.56
C PRO A 72 3.03 19.38 -1.11
N ASN A 73 2.68 19.24 -2.39
CA ASN A 73 1.73 20.06 -3.13
C ASN A 73 0.37 19.39 -3.38
N ALA A 74 0.17 18.13 -2.96
CA ALA A 74 -1.05 17.36 -3.21
C ALA A 74 -1.37 16.39 -2.06
N GLY A 75 -2.22 16.82 -1.13
CA GLY A 75 -2.83 16.00 -0.08
C GLY A 75 -4.27 15.62 -0.43
N THR A 76 -5.25 16.32 0.16
CA THR A 76 -6.69 16.12 -0.10
C THR A 76 -7.04 16.10 -1.59
N ASN A 77 -6.41 16.97 -2.38
CA ASN A 77 -6.52 16.94 -3.84
C ASN A 77 -5.39 16.10 -4.48
N THR A 78 -5.38 14.80 -4.20
CA THR A 78 -4.36 13.86 -4.72
C THR A 78 -4.34 13.81 -6.25
N ILE A 79 -5.43 14.19 -6.92
CA ILE A 79 -5.51 14.22 -8.39
C ILE A 79 -4.40 15.12 -8.98
N LYS A 80 -3.97 16.16 -8.25
CA LYS A 80 -2.87 17.06 -8.61
C LYS A 80 -1.45 16.52 -8.35
N ALA A 81 -1.32 15.23 -8.00
CA ALA A 81 -0.01 14.60 -7.82
C ALA A 81 0.89 14.81 -9.05
N THR A 82 2.15 15.15 -8.81
CA THR A 82 3.18 15.41 -9.81
C THR A 82 4.25 14.33 -9.86
N THR A 83 4.24 13.32 -8.97
CA THR A 83 5.12 12.15 -9.11
C THR A 83 4.78 11.40 -10.39
N ILE A 84 5.77 11.20 -11.26
CA ILE A 84 5.64 10.55 -12.56
C ILE A 84 6.37 9.21 -12.61
N ALA A 85 5.68 8.19 -13.09
CA ALA A 85 6.24 6.90 -13.50
C ALA A 85 6.34 6.85 -15.03
N SER A 86 7.57 6.98 -15.54
CA SER A 86 7.86 6.89 -16.98
C SER A 86 8.26 5.46 -17.36
N LYS A 87 7.54 4.86 -18.32
CA LYS A 87 7.82 3.49 -18.80
C LYS A 87 9.14 3.46 -19.58
N LYS A 88 10.00 2.50 -19.24
CA LYS A 88 11.27 2.22 -19.92
C LYS A 88 11.10 1.16 -21.02
N PRO A 89 12.03 1.06 -21.98
CA PRO A 89 11.98 0.03 -23.04
C PRO A 89 11.98 -1.40 -22.50
N ASP A 90 12.60 -1.64 -21.35
CA ASP A 90 12.68 -2.94 -20.68
C ASP A 90 11.42 -3.31 -19.88
N GLY A 91 10.35 -2.53 -19.99
CA GLY A 91 9.09 -2.75 -19.29
C GLY A 91 9.06 -2.25 -17.83
N ARG A 92 10.18 -1.79 -17.27
CA ARG A 92 10.20 -1.18 -15.93
C ARG A 92 9.74 0.28 -15.98
N TYR A 93 9.48 0.87 -14.82
CA TYR A 93 9.18 2.29 -14.68
C TYR A 93 10.34 3.03 -14.01
N ARG A 94 10.61 4.26 -14.45
CA ARG A 94 11.41 5.23 -13.69
C ARG A 94 10.44 6.17 -12.96
N LEU A 95 10.48 6.10 -11.63
CA LEU A 95 9.72 6.98 -10.74
C LEU A 95 10.51 8.25 -10.47
N ASN A 96 9.87 9.42 -10.55
CA ASN A 96 10.44 10.71 -10.20
C ASN A 96 9.38 11.60 -9.53
N GLY A 97 9.67 12.08 -8.32
CA GLY A 97 8.78 12.91 -7.52
C GLY A 97 9.10 12.83 -6.03
N THR A 98 8.25 13.44 -5.21
CA THR A 98 8.43 13.51 -3.75
C THR A 98 7.12 13.13 -3.05
N LYS A 99 7.21 12.17 -2.14
CA LYS A 99 6.12 11.80 -1.23
C LYS A 99 6.41 12.33 0.18
N THR A 100 5.37 12.68 0.92
CA THR A 100 5.50 13.23 2.29
C THR A 100 4.43 12.67 3.21
N TYR A 101 4.70 12.67 4.52
CA TYR A 101 3.82 12.12 5.57
C TYR A 101 3.45 10.64 5.35
N ILE A 102 4.42 9.83 4.91
CA ILE A 102 4.22 8.40 4.71
C ILE A 102 4.45 7.67 6.02
N THR A 103 3.36 7.22 6.63
CA THR A 103 3.38 6.42 7.85
C THR A 103 4.16 5.12 7.65
N ASP A 104 4.94 4.74 8.66
CA ASP A 104 5.78 3.53 8.71
C ASP A 104 6.79 3.38 7.56
N PHE A 105 7.13 4.47 6.87
CA PHE A 105 8.07 4.43 5.74
C PHE A 105 9.43 3.84 6.13
N LYS A 106 9.95 4.15 7.31
CA LYS A 106 11.28 3.66 7.75
C LYS A 106 11.27 2.18 8.11
N GLU A 107 10.11 1.67 8.48
CA GLU A 107 9.88 0.32 8.97
C GLU A 107 9.35 -0.62 7.88
N SER A 108 9.11 -0.11 6.67
CA SER A 108 8.53 -0.84 5.54
C SER A 108 9.58 -1.30 4.54
N ASP A 109 9.42 -2.53 4.05
CA ASP A 109 10.25 -3.11 2.99
C ASP A 109 9.79 -2.64 1.60
N TYR A 110 8.49 -2.38 1.47
CA TYR A 110 7.86 -1.96 0.22
C TYR A 110 6.96 -0.74 0.41
N ALA A 111 6.81 0.03 -0.66
CA ALA A 111 5.84 1.12 -0.74
C ALA A 111 4.91 0.89 -1.94
N LEU A 112 3.60 0.89 -1.69
CA LEU A 112 2.62 1.03 -2.76
C LEU A 112 2.51 2.52 -3.11
N VAL A 113 3.08 2.92 -4.25
CA VAL A 113 3.15 4.33 -4.65
C VAL A 113 2.05 4.67 -5.64
N VAL A 114 1.22 5.66 -5.27
CA VAL A 114 0.27 6.29 -6.21
C VAL A 114 1.02 7.34 -7.01
N THR A 115 1.02 7.20 -8.33
CA THR A 115 1.77 8.06 -9.25
C THR A 115 1.02 8.17 -10.57
N ARG A 116 1.37 9.16 -11.39
CA ARG A 116 0.83 9.31 -12.73
C ARG A 116 1.78 8.71 -13.76
N THR A 117 1.22 8.16 -14.83
CA THR A 117 1.98 7.81 -16.04
C THR A 117 1.92 8.91 -17.11
N THR A 118 1.07 9.92 -16.90
CA THR A 118 0.88 11.10 -17.73
C THR A 118 0.89 12.36 -16.85
N PRO A 119 1.53 13.48 -17.26
CA PRO A 119 1.50 14.72 -16.51
C PRO A 119 0.07 15.21 -16.21
N PHE A 120 -0.08 15.99 -15.14
CA PHE A 120 -1.31 16.73 -14.85
C PHE A 120 -1.30 18.01 -15.71
N GLU A 121 -2.38 18.24 -16.46
CA GLU A 121 -2.57 19.46 -17.27
C GLU A 121 -2.98 20.67 -16.41
#